data_AF-A0A929UQF2-F1
#
_entry.id   AF-A0A929UQF2-F1
#
_cell.length_a   1.000
_cell.length_b   1.000
_cell.length_c   1.000
_cell.angle_alpha   90.00
_cell.angle_beta   90.00
_cell.angle_gamma   90.00
#
_symmetry.space_group_name_H-M   'P 1'
#
loop_
_entity.id
_entity.type
_entity.pdbx_description
1 polymer ?
#
loop_
_entity_poly.entity_id
_entity_poly.type
_entity_poly.pdbx_seq_one_letter_code
_entity_poly.pdbx_strand_id
1 'polypeptide(L)' 'KTYVGIGDNEQNVILSARNLPGVKTSVSDLINVYDIMNAKTLVVTKEAVAKIEEVFI' A
#
# COMPACT_ATOMS: atom_id res chain seq x y z
N LYS A 1 7.19 -10.12 -4.92
CA LYS A 1 6.13 -9.11 -5.12
C LYS A 1 6.16 -8.21 -3.90
N THR A 2 6.37 -6.92 -4.11
CA THR A 2 6.44 -5.91 -3.05
C THR A 2 5.14 -5.12 -3.08
N TYR A 3 4.54 -4.90 -1.92
CA TYR A 3 3.32 -4.12 -1.78
C TYR A 3 3.64 -2.78 -1.10
N VAL A 4 3.15 -1.69 -1.69
CA VAL A 4 3.30 -0.34 -1.15
C VAL A 4 1.92 0.21 -0.78
N GLY A 5 1.70 0.45 0.52
CA GLY A 5 0.49 1.06 1.05
C GLY A 5 0.70 2.55 1.28
N ILE A 6 -0.13 3.38 0.66
CA ILE A 6 -0.12 4.84 0.78
C ILE A 6 -1.39 5.35 1.45
N GLY A 7 -1.19 6.31 2.37
CA GLY A 7 -2.25 6.87 3.23
C GLY A 7 -3.32 7.57 2.43
N ASP A 8 -2.88 8.40 1.49
CA ASP A 8 -3.73 9.19 0.61
C ASP A 8 -3.25 9.07 -0.84
N ASN A 9 -4.00 9.66 -1.78
CA ASN A 9 -3.71 9.57 -3.21
C ASN A 9 -2.48 10.38 -3.64
N GLU A 10 -1.29 9.91 -3.23
CA GLU A 10 0.00 10.47 -3.59
C GLU A 10 0.40 10.03 -5.01
N GLN A 11 -0.06 10.79 -6.00
CA GLN A 11 0.18 10.50 -7.41
C GLN A 11 1.67 10.29 -7.75
N ASN A 12 2.56 11.06 -7.13
CA ASN A 12 4.01 10.94 -7.36
C ASN A 12 4.55 9.57 -6.93
N VAL A 13 4.07 9.04 -5.80
CA VAL A 13 4.48 7.73 -5.28
C VAL A 13 3.93 6.63 -6.18
N ILE A 14 2.66 6.75 -6.60
CA ILE A 14 2.03 5.79 -7.53
C ILE A 14 2.79 5.74 -8.87
N LEU A 15 3.08 6.90 -9.46
CA LEU A 15 3.80 7.01 -10.73
C LEU A 15 5.22 6.44 -10.63
N SER A 16 5.92 6.70 -9.51
CA SER A 16 7.28 6.22 -9.28
C SER A 16 7.31 4.71 -9.03
N ALA A 17 6.39 4.20 -8.22
CA ALA A 17 6.34 2.79 -7.86
C ALA A 17 5.84 1.91 -9.01
N ARG A 18 5.00 2.44 -9.92
CA ARG A 18 4.59 1.75 -11.16
C ARG A 18 5.79 1.44 -12.08
N ASN A 19 6.88 2.20 -11.98
CA ASN A 19 8.08 1.98 -12.77
C ASN A 19 8.91 0.77 -12.28
N LEU A 20 8.60 0.20 -11.11
CA LEU A 20 9.38 -0.87 -10.51
C LEU A 20 8.76 -2.26 -10.79
N PRO A 21 9.53 -3.22 -11.34
CA PRO A 21 9.01 -4.54 -11.65
C PRO A 21 8.65 -5.31 -10.38
N GLY A 22 7.41 -5.83 -10.34
CA GLY A 22 6.91 -6.63 -9.22
C GLY A 22 6.46 -5.83 -8.00
N VAL A 23 6.32 -4.51 -8.12
CA VAL A 23 5.72 -3.63 -7.12
C VAL A 23 4.23 -3.42 -7.42
N LYS A 24 3.39 -3.57 -6.40
CA LYS A 24 1.96 -3.23 -6.44
C LYS A 24 1.70 -2.15 -5.42
N THR A 25 1.06 -1.06 -5.84
CA THR A 25 0.70 0.06 -4.96
C THR A 25 -0.82 0.15 -4.84
N SER A 26 -1.33 0.29 -3.62
CA SER A 26 -2.72 0.71 -3.41
C SER A 26 -2.83 1.73 -2.29
N VAL A 27 -3.92 2.49 -2.34
CA VAL A 27 -4.34 3.37 -1.26
C VAL A 27 -4.89 2.54 -0.11
N SER A 28 -4.74 3.02 1.13
CA SER A 28 -5.22 2.37 2.36
C SER A 28 -6.65 1.85 2.24
N ASP A 29 -7.54 2.63 1.60
CA ASP A 29 -8.96 2.29 1.44
C ASP A 29 -9.21 1.10 0.50
N LEU A 30 -8.23 0.76 -0.35
CA LEU A 30 -8.29 -0.32 -1.34
C LEU A 30 -7.37 -1.49 -0.97
N ILE A 31 -6.85 -1.51 0.27
CA ILE A 31 -6.02 -2.62 0.73
C ILE A 31 -6.88 -3.86 0.95
N ASN A 32 -6.43 -4.99 0.43
CA ASN A 32 -7.07 -6.29 0.64
C ASN A 32 -6.13 -7.22 1.40
N VAL A 33 -6.69 -8.04 2.29
CA VAL A 33 -5.91 -9.03 3.07
C VAL A 33 -5.09 -9.96 2.17
N TYR A 34 -5.63 -10.34 1.01
CA TYR A 34 -4.92 -11.16 0.02
C TYR A 34 -3.64 -10.50 -0.52
N ASP A 35 -3.66 -9.19 -0.75
CA ASP A 35 -2.50 -8.47 -1.28
C ASP A 35 -1.37 -8.39 -0.24
N ILE A 36 -1.73 -8.28 1.04
CA ILE A 36 -0.80 -8.32 2.18
C ILE A 36 -0.19 -9.72 2.30
N MET A 37 -1.01 -10.78 2.29
CA MET A 37 -0.51 -12.16 2.42
C MET A 37 0.34 -12.62 1.24
N ASN A 38 0.04 -12.13 0.03
CA ASN A 38 0.79 -12.46 -1.19
C ASN A 38 2.05 -11.57 -1.36
N ALA A 39 2.20 -10.52 -0.55
CA ALA A 39 3.37 -9.67 -0.58
C ALA A 39 4.54 -10.33 0.17
N LYS A 40 5.71 -10.35 -0.47
CA LYS A 40 6.96 -10.78 0.16
C LYS A 40 7.58 -9.65 1.01
N THR A 41 7.27 -8.41 0.65
CA THR A 41 7.80 -7.22 1.29
C THR A 41 6.71 -6.17 1.32
N LEU A 42 6.47 -5.59 2.49
CA LEU A 42 5.41 -4.63 2.76
C LEU A 42 6.06 -3.30 3.15
N VAL A 43 5.73 -2.26 2.40
CA VAL A 43 6.18 -0.88 2.65
C VAL A 43 4.93 -0.04 2.83
N VAL A 44 4.70 0.48 4.03
CA VAL A 44 3.45 1.19 4.36
C VAL A 44 3.82 2.52 5.00
N THR A 45 3.16 3.61 4.59
CA THR A 45 3.35 4.91 5.23
C THR A 45 2.69 4.94 6.61
N LYS A 46 3.18 5.79 7.52
CA LYS A 46 2.63 5.89 8.88
C LYS A 46 1.14 6.27 8.87
N GLU A 47 0.75 7.12 7.92
CA GLU A 47 -0.65 7.53 7.71
C GLU A 47 -1.53 6.38 7.22
N ALA A 48 -1.00 5.53 6.32
CA ALA A 48 -1.72 4.33 5.88
C ALA A 48 -1.94 3.35 7.04
N VAL A 49 -0.96 3.17 7.92
CA VAL A 49 -1.13 2.33 9.13
C VAL A 49 -2.25 2.87 10.01
N ALA A 50 -2.27 4.19 10.28
CA ALA A 50 -3.32 4.80 11.09
C ALA A 50 -4.72 4.62 10.50
N LYS A 51 -4.88 4.84 9.18
CA LYS A 51 -6.16 4.59 8.50
C LYS A 51 -6.59 3.13 8.54
N ILE A 52 -5.64 2.19 8.42
CA ILE A 52 -5.95 0.76 8.52
C ILE A 52 -6.42 0.43 9.95
N GLU A 53 -5.73 0.92 10.98
CA GLU A 53 -6.13 0.71 12.38
C GLU A 53 -7.51 1.28 12.70
N GLU A 54 -7.90 2.43 12.12
CA GLU A 54 -9.23 3.02 12.28
C GLU A 54 -10.36 2.19 11.63
N VAL A 55 -10.08 1.47 10.55
CA VAL A 55 -11.09 0.67 9.82
C VAL A 55 -11.32 -0.71 10.46
N PHE A 56 -10.32 -1.25 11.16
CA PHE A 56 -10.37 -2.58 11.77
C PHE A 56 -10.62 -2.59 13.30
N ILE A 57 -10.80 -1.42 13.93
CA ILE A 57 -11.29 -1.25 15.31
C ILE A 57 -12.81 -1.12 15.32
#